data_AF-A0A2W4QIU6-F1
#
_entry.id   AF-A0A2W4QIU6-F1
#
_cell.length_a   1.000
_cell.length_b   1.000
_cell.length_c   1.000
_cell.angle_alpha   90.00
_cell.angle_beta   90.00
_cell.angle_gamma   90.00
#
_symmetry.space_group_name_H-M   'P 1'
#
loop_
_entity.id
_entity.type
_entity.pdbx_description
1 polymer ?
#
loop_
_entity_poly.entity_id
_entity_poly.type
_entity_poly.pdbx_seq_one_letter_code
_entity_poly.pdbx_strand_id
1 'polypeptide(L)'
;YNIEQGHDPTSGDPGQSNTRVAQVWQTPADAVDYARAVLGDVKIETKNNADRLALPGHGLGPKIEQDRQTGITALSSLVNGNTTPTPDELAKVSAPGTQLNRDVVETIRRLQPQERAVVVGKLSAEQATAANVERAMMLRRLLLAGYQEPHVFASAAGPEIQRMVAVIDREIDQVLYETRVRRELFANTAGTVLELGGKIDGQGGSVPGQRPNDAHPVENGATAQ
;
A
#
# COMPACT_ATOMS: atom_id res chain seq x y z
N TYR A 1 2.30 -2.62 -37.59
CA TYR A 1 1.34 -1.49 -37.64
C TYR A 1 0.40 -1.78 -38.80
N ASN A 2 -0.81 -2.29 -38.55
CA ASN A 2 -1.79 -2.56 -39.62
C ASN A 2 -2.93 -1.56 -39.50
N ILE A 3 -2.78 -0.44 -40.22
CA ILE A 3 -3.79 0.62 -40.39
C ILE A 3 -4.87 0.27 -41.43
N GLU A 4 -4.87 -0.95 -41.98
CA GLU A 4 -5.84 -1.37 -43.00
C GLU A 4 -7.05 -2.14 -42.47
N GLN A 5 -7.21 -2.31 -41.15
CA GLN A 5 -8.34 -3.06 -40.58
C GLN A 5 -9.33 -2.25 -39.73
N GLY A 6 -9.39 -0.92 -39.86
CA GLY A 6 -10.54 -0.13 -39.36
C GLY A 6 -10.91 -0.30 -37.88
N HIS A 7 -10.02 -0.84 -37.05
CA HIS A 7 -10.24 -0.98 -35.62
C HIS A 7 -9.99 0.38 -34.97
N ASP A 8 -11.04 0.90 -34.33
CA ASP A 8 -10.94 2.05 -33.43
C ASP A 8 -9.86 1.73 -32.38
N PRO A 9 -8.88 2.61 -32.09
CA PRO A 9 -7.86 2.39 -31.07
C PRO A 9 -8.43 2.20 -29.65
N THR A 10 -9.73 2.45 -29.47
CA THR A 10 -10.48 2.16 -28.23
C THR A 10 -11.19 0.80 -28.22
N SER A 11 -11.26 0.11 -29.37
CA SER A 11 -11.93 -1.19 -29.55
C SER A 11 -10.99 -2.38 -29.34
N GLY A 12 -10.27 -2.39 -28.22
CA GLY A 12 -9.72 -3.64 -27.72
C GLY A 12 -10.87 -4.51 -27.25
N ASP A 13 -11.17 -5.59 -27.97
CA ASP A 13 -12.10 -6.62 -27.51
C ASP A 13 -11.67 -7.08 -26.09
N PRO A 14 -12.55 -6.98 -25.06
CA PRO A 14 -12.26 -7.50 -23.71
C PRO A 14 -12.09 -9.02 -23.67
N GLY A 15 -12.25 -9.71 -24.81
CA GLY A 15 -12.10 -11.16 -24.95
C GLY A 15 -10.65 -11.66 -24.78
N GLN A 16 -10.35 -12.15 -23.59
CA GLN A 16 -9.38 -13.24 -23.33
C GLN A 16 -7.89 -12.99 -23.64
N SER A 17 -7.38 -11.77 -23.51
CA SER A 17 -5.96 -11.62 -23.24
C SER A 17 -5.75 -11.78 -21.73
N ASN A 18 -5.51 -13.02 -21.26
CA ASN A 18 -5.11 -13.33 -19.88
C ASN A 18 -3.66 -12.87 -19.59
N THR A 19 -3.32 -11.69 -20.11
CA THR A 19 -2.01 -11.07 -19.98
C THR A 19 -1.99 -10.27 -18.69
N ARG A 20 -0.83 -10.23 -18.04
CA ARG A 20 -0.68 -9.51 -16.77
C ARG A 20 -1.05 -8.02 -16.90
N VAL A 21 -0.83 -7.41 -18.07
CA VAL A 21 -1.21 -6.01 -18.35
C VAL A 21 -2.72 -5.80 -18.21
N ALA A 22 -3.53 -6.69 -18.78
CA ALA A 22 -5.00 -6.63 -18.70
C ALA A 22 -5.55 -6.93 -17.29
N GLN A 23 -4.76 -7.64 -16.46
CA GLN A 23 -5.09 -7.84 -15.04
C GLN A 23 -4.77 -6.58 -14.21
N VAL A 24 -3.72 -5.84 -14.58
CA VAL A 24 -3.29 -4.62 -13.87
C VAL A 24 -4.17 -3.42 -14.24
N TRP A 25 -4.56 -3.28 -15.51
CA TRP A 25 -5.46 -2.25 -16.02
C TRP A 25 -6.53 -2.89 -16.90
N GLN A 26 -7.80 -2.63 -16.59
CA GLN A 26 -8.91 -3.21 -17.35
C GLN A 26 -9.05 -2.53 -18.71
N THR A 27 -8.69 -1.25 -18.78
CA THR A 27 -8.71 -0.47 -20.01
C THR A 27 -7.40 0.28 -20.24
N PRO A 28 -7.05 0.62 -21.49
CA PRO A 28 -5.92 1.52 -21.78
C PRO A 28 -6.06 2.89 -21.07
N ALA A 29 -7.30 3.37 -20.87
CA ALA A 29 -7.55 4.61 -20.16
C ALA A 29 -7.09 4.54 -18.70
N ASP A 30 -7.29 3.40 -18.03
CA ASP A 30 -6.83 3.22 -16.64
C ASP A 30 -5.30 3.31 -16.53
N ALA A 31 -4.58 2.82 -17.54
CA ALA A 31 -3.12 2.90 -17.59
C ALA A 31 -2.65 4.34 -17.80
N VAL A 32 -3.34 5.10 -18.65
CA VAL A 32 -3.06 6.53 -18.90
C VAL A 32 -3.34 7.36 -17.65
N ASP A 33 -4.47 7.15 -16.98
CA ASP A 33 -4.83 7.88 -15.76
C ASP A 33 -3.85 7.59 -14.62
N TYR A 34 -3.42 6.33 -14.49
CA TYR A 34 -2.36 5.96 -13.57
C TYR A 34 -1.04 6.66 -13.92
N ALA A 35 -0.63 6.65 -15.19
CA ALA A 35 0.60 7.30 -15.64
C ALA A 35 0.58 8.80 -15.37
N ARG A 36 -0.54 9.49 -15.65
CA ARG A 36 -0.71 10.92 -15.35
C ARG A 36 -0.63 11.22 -13.86
N ALA A 37 -1.30 10.41 -13.04
CA ALA A 37 -1.29 10.61 -11.59
C ALA A 37 0.13 10.49 -11.01
N VAL A 38 0.93 9.54 -11.50
CA VAL A 38 2.26 9.25 -10.96
C VAL A 38 3.35 10.11 -11.61
N LEU A 39 3.40 10.15 -12.94
CA LEU A 39 4.48 10.78 -13.72
C LEU A 39 4.18 12.21 -14.16
N GLY A 40 2.91 12.62 -14.10
CA GLY A 40 2.44 13.85 -14.70
C GLY A 40 2.12 13.69 -16.18
N ASP A 41 1.81 14.80 -16.83
CA ASP A 41 1.54 14.85 -18.27
C ASP A 41 2.39 15.93 -18.92
N VAL A 42 2.80 15.72 -20.16
CA VAL A 42 3.43 16.74 -21.00
C VAL A 42 2.77 16.68 -22.36
N LYS A 43 2.02 17.72 -22.71
CA LYS A 43 1.43 17.85 -24.03
C LYS A 43 2.51 18.30 -25.01
N ILE A 44 2.91 17.40 -25.91
CA ILE A 44 3.83 17.71 -27.01
C ILE A 44 2.97 17.98 -28.25
N GLU A 45 3.04 19.21 -28.77
CA GLU A 45 2.42 19.55 -30.05
C GLU A 45 3.48 19.51 -31.16
N THR A 46 3.10 19.02 -32.34
CA THR A 46 3.99 18.86 -33.51
C THR A 46 4.28 20.17 -34.25
N LYS A 47 3.79 21.31 -33.76
CA LYS A 47 4.06 22.63 -34.35
C LYS A 47 5.41 23.15 -33.85
N ASN A 48 6.21 23.73 -34.74
CA ASN A 48 7.59 24.20 -34.50
C ASN A 48 7.77 25.31 -33.43
N ASN A 49 6.73 25.68 -32.67
CA ASN A 49 6.81 26.72 -31.63
C ASN A 49 5.64 26.69 -30.63
N ALA A 50 5.15 25.50 -30.27
CA ALA A 50 4.04 25.40 -29.31
C ALA A 50 4.53 25.47 -27.85
N ASP A 51 3.79 26.18 -27.01
CA ASP A 51 4.03 26.22 -25.57
C ASP A 51 3.89 24.81 -24.97
N ARG A 52 4.92 24.39 -24.22
CA ARG A 52 4.95 23.08 -23.55
C ARG A 52 4.05 23.13 -22.31
N LEU A 53 2.82 22.64 -22.43
CA LEU A 53 1.90 22.46 -21.30
C LEU A 53 2.27 21.19 -20.54
N ALA A 54 2.58 21.32 -19.24
CA ALA A 54 2.91 20.21 -18.38
C ALA A 54 2.03 20.18 -17.13
N LEU A 55 1.50 19.00 -16.80
CA LEU A 55 0.87 18.72 -15.51
C LEU A 55 1.87 17.98 -14.61
N PRO A 56 2.10 18.44 -13.38
CA PRO A 56 2.99 17.74 -12.46
C PRO A 56 2.35 16.42 -11.99
N GLY A 57 3.16 15.36 -11.92
CA GLY A 57 2.77 14.11 -11.27
C GLY A 57 2.85 14.22 -9.75
N HIS A 58 2.07 13.40 -9.05
CA HIS A 58 2.09 13.34 -7.59
C HIS A 58 3.11 12.33 -7.05
N GLY A 59 3.66 11.43 -7.89
CA GLY A 59 4.56 10.37 -7.48
C GLY A 59 3.85 9.12 -6.93
N LEU A 60 4.63 8.07 -6.66
CA LEU A 60 4.09 6.79 -6.16
C LEU A 60 3.69 6.86 -4.68
N GLY A 61 4.41 7.63 -3.86
CA GLY A 61 4.13 7.74 -2.43
C GLY A 61 2.69 8.17 -2.12
N PRO A 62 2.22 9.33 -2.61
CA PRO A 62 0.84 9.77 -2.42
C PRO A 62 -0.19 8.80 -3.01
N LYS A 63 0.11 8.18 -4.16
CA LYS A 63 -0.77 7.18 -4.77
C LYS A 63 -0.93 5.92 -3.90
N ILE A 64 0.17 5.43 -3.32
CA ILE A 64 0.17 4.30 -2.38
C ILE A 64 -0.66 4.64 -1.15
N GLU A 65 -0.53 5.86 -0.62
CA GLU A 65 -1.27 6.29 0.56
C GLU A 65 -2.79 6.37 0.29
N GLN A 66 -3.18 6.90 -0.87
CA GLN A 66 -4.57 6.90 -1.31
C GLN A 66 -5.12 5.47 -1.41
N ASP A 67 -4.42 4.58 -2.13
CA ASP A 67 -4.85 3.19 -2.32
C ASP A 67 -4.88 2.43 -0.98
N ARG A 68 -3.96 2.74 -0.05
CA ARG A 68 -3.95 2.19 1.32
C ARG A 68 -5.23 2.56 2.06
N GLN A 69 -5.68 3.81 1.98
CA GLN A 69 -6.87 4.26 2.69
C GLN A 69 -8.15 3.63 2.11
N THR A 70 -8.21 3.47 0.78
CA THR A 70 -9.26 2.69 0.12
C THR A 70 -9.23 1.22 0.58
N GLY A 71 -8.04 0.61 0.64
CA GLY A 71 -7.84 -0.75 1.11
C GLY A 71 -8.29 -0.95 2.56
N ILE A 72 -8.00 0.01 3.45
CA ILE A 72 -8.46 -0.02 4.84
C ILE A 72 -9.98 -0.03 4.91
N THR A 73 -10.62 0.81 4.10
CA THR A 73 -12.08 0.93 4.07
C THR A 73 -12.71 -0.39 3.58
N ALA A 74 -12.20 -0.95 2.48
CA ALA A 74 -12.69 -2.20 1.92
C ALA A 74 -12.49 -3.38 2.89
N LEU A 75 -11.28 -3.53 3.44
CA LEU A 75 -10.97 -4.62 4.37
C LEU A 75 -11.73 -4.47 5.70
N SER A 76 -11.92 -3.25 6.20
CA SER A 76 -12.75 -3.00 7.38
C SER A 76 -14.21 -3.39 7.14
N SER A 77 -14.78 -3.12 5.96
CA SER A 77 -16.14 -3.52 5.61
C SER A 77 -16.30 -5.05 5.57
N LEU A 78 -15.31 -5.76 5.02
CA LEU A 78 -15.27 -7.23 5.04
C LEU A 78 -15.19 -7.76 6.47
N VAL A 79 -14.27 -7.24 7.28
CA VAL A 79 -14.08 -7.72 8.65
C VAL A 79 -15.28 -7.36 9.53
N ASN A 80 -15.88 -6.18 9.40
CA ASN A 80 -17.05 -5.80 10.21
C ASN A 80 -18.35 -6.47 9.77
N GLY A 81 -18.34 -7.25 8.68
CA GLY A 81 -19.51 -7.95 8.17
C GLY A 81 -20.47 -7.07 7.35
N ASN A 82 -20.06 -5.84 7.01
CA ASN A 82 -20.82 -4.94 6.14
C ASN A 82 -20.79 -5.39 4.67
N THR A 83 -19.83 -6.23 4.31
CA THR A 83 -19.67 -6.78 2.96
C THR A 83 -19.42 -8.28 3.05
N THR A 84 -20.13 -9.05 2.22
CA THR A 84 -19.94 -10.50 2.12
C THR A 84 -18.60 -10.79 1.44
N PRO A 85 -17.73 -11.66 2.01
CA PRO A 85 -16.45 -12.02 1.41
C PRO A 85 -16.65 -12.98 0.24
N THR A 86 -17.01 -12.42 -0.92
CA THR A 86 -17.02 -13.10 -2.22
C THR A 86 -15.61 -13.08 -2.81
N PRO A 87 -15.29 -13.96 -3.78
CA PRO A 87 -13.98 -13.95 -4.44
C PRO A 87 -13.59 -12.57 -5.01
N ASP A 88 -14.53 -11.84 -5.60
CA ASP A 88 -14.29 -10.52 -6.18
C ASP A 88 -13.97 -9.47 -5.12
N GLU A 89 -14.68 -9.47 -3.99
CA GLU A 89 -14.38 -8.53 -2.89
C GLU A 89 -13.04 -8.85 -2.20
N LEU A 90 -12.70 -10.14 -2.08
CA LEU A 90 -11.41 -10.59 -1.55
C LEU A 90 -10.25 -10.23 -2.49
N ALA A 91 -10.47 -10.28 -3.81
CA ALA A 91 -9.46 -9.90 -4.79
C ALA A 91 -9.09 -8.40 -4.68
N LYS A 92 -10.04 -7.51 -4.37
CA LYS A 92 -9.80 -6.06 -4.21
C LYS A 92 -8.85 -5.72 -3.06
N VAL A 93 -8.79 -6.57 -2.04
CA VAL A 93 -7.92 -6.39 -0.85
C VAL A 93 -6.73 -7.34 -0.83
N SER A 94 -6.53 -8.11 -1.89
CA SER A 94 -5.41 -9.03 -2.03
C SER A 94 -4.20 -8.31 -2.64
N ALA A 95 -3.01 -8.66 -2.17
CA ALA A 95 -1.78 -8.19 -2.79
C ALA A 95 -1.52 -8.97 -4.10
N PRO A 96 -0.82 -8.38 -5.08
CA PRO A 96 -0.43 -9.13 -6.28
C PRO A 96 0.26 -10.45 -5.97
N GLY A 97 -0.23 -11.53 -6.58
CA GLY A 97 0.33 -12.87 -6.40
C GLY A 97 -0.04 -13.54 -5.07
N THR A 98 -0.86 -12.90 -4.24
CA THR A 98 -1.46 -13.52 -3.06
C THR A 98 -2.98 -13.54 -3.19
N GLN A 99 -3.63 -14.44 -2.45
CA GLN A 99 -5.08 -14.50 -2.39
C GLN A 99 -5.50 -14.48 -0.93
N LEU A 100 -6.17 -13.41 -0.52
CA LEU A 100 -6.83 -13.37 0.77
C LEU A 100 -8.04 -14.31 0.69
N ASN A 101 -8.15 -15.22 1.65
CA ASN A 101 -9.27 -16.16 1.71
C ASN A 101 -10.25 -15.77 2.82
N ARG A 102 -11.42 -16.42 2.82
CA ARG A 102 -12.44 -16.19 3.83
C ARG A 102 -11.92 -16.48 5.24
N ASP A 103 -11.10 -17.51 5.41
CA ASP A 103 -10.58 -17.90 6.72
C ASP A 103 -9.69 -16.82 7.34
N VAL A 104 -8.90 -16.09 6.53
CA VAL A 104 -8.14 -14.92 6.99
C VAL A 104 -9.09 -13.84 7.49
N VAL A 105 -10.16 -13.53 6.75
CA VAL A 105 -11.16 -12.53 7.18
C VAL A 105 -11.84 -12.96 8.48
N GLU A 106 -12.26 -14.22 8.60
CA GLU A 106 -12.87 -14.75 9.83
C GLU A 106 -11.88 -14.78 11.00
N THR A 107 -10.60 -15.00 10.73
CA THR A 107 -9.55 -14.93 11.76
C THR A 107 -9.40 -13.51 12.28
N ILE A 108 -9.32 -12.52 11.38
CA ILE A 108 -9.23 -11.10 11.74
C ILE A 108 -10.47 -10.65 12.53
N ARG A 109 -11.65 -11.20 12.21
CA ARG A 109 -12.90 -10.96 12.95
C ARG A 109 -12.87 -11.43 14.41
N ARG A 110 -12.07 -12.45 14.73
CA ARG A 110 -11.97 -12.99 16.09
C ARG A 110 -10.96 -12.24 16.95
N LEU A 111 -10.12 -11.40 16.36
CA LEU A 111 -9.17 -10.55 17.08
C LEU A 111 -9.88 -9.48 17.90
N GLN A 112 -9.21 -9.01 18.95
CA GLN A 112 -9.67 -7.86 19.73
C GLN A 112 -9.72 -6.61 18.84
N PRO A 113 -10.59 -5.61 19.13
CA PRO A 113 -10.76 -4.44 18.28
C PRO A 113 -9.45 -3.69 17.95
N GLN A 114 -8.54 -3.60 18.92
CA GLN A 114 -7.25 -2.93 18.76
C GLN A 114 -6.32 -3.72 17.82
N GLU A 115 -6.18 -5.03 18.05
CA GLU A 115 -5.36 -5.92 17.21
C GLU A 115 -5.89 -5.96 15.77
N ARG A 116 -7.21 -6.04 15.63
CA ARG A 116 -7.90 -6.02 14.34
C ARG A 116 -7.56 -4.76 13.55
N ALA A 117 -7.65 -3.58 14.17
CA ALA A 117 -7.32 -2.32 13.51
C ALA A 117 -5.87 -2.28 13.02
N VAL A 118 -4.93 -2.80 13.84
CA VAL A 118 -3.51 -2.90 13.47
C VAL A 118 -3.31 -3.84 12.28
N VAL A 119 -3.92 -5.03 12.31
CA VAL A 119 -3.80 -6.02 11.22
C VAL A 119 -4.40 -5.49 9.93
N VAL A 120 -5.58 -4.88 9.98
CA VAL A 120 -6.21 -4.24 8.81
C VAL A 120 -5.29 -3.17 8.23
N GLY A 121 -4.76 -2.26 9.07
CA GLY A 121 -3.86 -1.21 8.62
C GLY A 121 -2.58 -1.75 7.96
N LYS A 122 -1.99 -2.80 8.52
CA LYS A 122 -0.79 -3.45 7.97
C LYS A 122 -1.05 -4.14 6.64
N LEU A 123 -2.09 -4.98 6.56
CA LEU A 123 -2.43 -5.69 5.34
C LEU A 123 -2.77 -4.73 4.20
N SER A 124 -3.53 -3.67 4.48
CA SER A 124 -3.83 -2.65 3.48
C SER A 124 -2.60 -1.86 3.03
N ALA A 125 -1.65 -1.59 3.93
CA ALA A 125 -0.38 -0.95 3.56
C ALA A 125 0.46 -1.85 2.65
N GLU A 126 0.61 -3.13 3.00
CA GLU A 126 1.37 -4.10 2.21
C GLU A 126 0.74 -4.31 0.83
N GLN A 127 -0.59 -4.47 0.79
CA GLN A 127 -1.33 -4.62 -0.45
C GLN A 127 -1.17 -3.39 -1.35
N ALA A 128 -1.37 -2.18 -0.82
CA ALA A 128 -1.28 -0.95 -1.60
C ALA A 128 0.13 -0.71 -2.14
N THR A 129 1.17 -0.97 -1.33
CA THR A 129 2.57 -0.88 -1.78
C THR A 129 2.85 -1.89 -2.88
N ALA A 130 2.50 -3.16 -2.68
CA ALA A 130 2.77 -4.22 -3.67
C ALA A 130 2.04 -3.97 -5.00
N ALA A 131 0.76 -3.60 -4.95
CA ALA A 131 -0.04 -3.29 -6.13
C ALA A 131 0.51 -2.10 -6.93
N ASN A 132 0.96 -1.05 -6.25
CA ASN A 132 1.51 0.13 -6.92
C ASN A 132 2.91 -0.10 -7.48
N VAL A 133 3.77 -0.86 -6.79
CA VAL A 133 5.07 -1.25 -7.35
C VAL A 133 4.89 -2.10 -8.61
N GLU A 134 3.93 -3.02 -8.61
CA GLU A 134 3.61 -3.80 -9.81
C GLU A 134 3.11 -2.91 -10.96
N ARG A 135 2.14 -2.02 -10.70
CA ARG A 135 1.64 -1.07 -11.70
C ARG A 135 2.77 -0.22 -12.26
N ALA A 136 3.66 0.28 -11.41
CA ALA A 136 4.82 1.06 -11.82
C ALA A 136 5.77 0.26 -12.73
N MET A 137 6.09 -0.98 -12.36
CA MET A 137 6.93 -1.88 -13.17
C MET A 137 6.29 -2.20 -14.52
N MET A 138 4.96 -2.36 -14.55
CA MET A 138 4.23 -2.58 -15.79
C MET A 138 4.22 -1.34 -16.67
N LEU A 139 4.03 -0.16 -16.08
CA LEU A 139 4.06 1.12 -16.79
C LEU A 139 5.44 1.37 -17.41
N ARG A 140 6.50 1.12 -16.65
CA ARG A 140 7.88 1.14 -17.15
C ARG A 140 8.05 0.26 -18.38
N ARG A 141 7.54 -0.98 -18.34
CA ARG A 141 7.59 -1.90 -19.49
C ARG A 141 6.83 -1.36 -20.69
N LEU A 142 5.65 -0.77 -20.48
CA LEU A 142 4.85 -0.15 -21.56
C LEU A 142 5.58 1.03 -22.18
N LEU A 143 6.18 1.91 -21.37
CA LEU A 143 6.97 3.05 -21.85
C LEU A 143 8.17 2.60 -22.69
N LEU A 144 8.90 1.58 -22.24
CA LEU A 144 10.02 1.01 -23.01
C LEU A 144 9.57 0.37 -24.32
N ALA A 145 8.42 -0.32 -24.32
CA ALA A 145 7.85 -0.89 -25.54
C ALA A 145 7.43 0.21 -26.53
N GLY A 146 6.81 1.29 -26.04
CA GLY A 146 6.46 2.46 -26.87
C GLY A 146 7.70 3.18 -27.41
N TYR A 147 8.77 3.27 -26.62
CA TYR A 147 10.04 3.85 -27.06
C TYR A 147 10.72 3.05 -28.18
N GLN A 148 10.52 1.73 -28.23
CA GLN A 148 11.08 0.87 -29.28
C GLN A 148 10.37 1.01 -30.63
N GLU A 149 9.23 1.71 -30.67
CA GLU A 149 8.51 1.97 -31.90
C GLU A 149 9.27 3.03 -32.73
N PRO A 150 9.67 2.75 -33.99
CA PRO A 150 10.55 3.62 -34.77
C PRO A 150 10.01 5.04 -35.01
N HIS A 151 8.70 5.19 -35.21
CA HIS A 151 8.05 6.49 -35.41
C HIS A 151 7.99 7.29 -34.11
N VAL A 152 7.85 6.62 -32.96
CA VAL A 152 7.91 7.27 -31.64
C VAL A 152 9.35 7.68 -31.30
N PHE A 153 10.31 6.77 -31.48
CA PHE A 153 11.73 7.00 -31.24
C PHE A 153 12.27 8.22 -32.02
N ALA A 154 11.92 8.32 -33.31
CA ALA A 154 12.35 9.40 -34.17
C ALA A 154 11.58 10.73 -33.96
N SER A 155 10.53 10.73 -33.14
CA SER A 155 9.70 11.91 -32.87
C SER A 155 10.19 12.71 -31.65
N ALA A 156 9.57 13.87 -31.43
CA ALA A 156 9.76 14.67 -30.22
C ALA A 156 9.34 13.94 -28.91
N ALA A 157 8.59 12.83 -29.00
CA ALA A 157 8.17 12.05 -27.84
C ALA A 157 9.29 11.14 -27.28
N GLY A 158 10.29 10.77 -28.09
CA GLY A 158 11.36 9.86 -27.67
C GLY A 158 12.10 10.30 -26.39
N PRO A 159 12.64 11.54 -26.33
CA PRO A 159 13.28 12.06 -25.13
C PRO A 159 12.35 12.16 -23.91
N GLU A 160 11.06 12.44 -24.13
CA GLU A 160 10.08 12.53 -23.03
C GLU A 160 9.79 11.15 -22.44
N ILE A 161 9.67 10.11 -23.27
CA ILE A 161 9.48 8.74 -22.80
C ILE A 161 10.70 8.29 -21.98
N GLN A 162 11.93 8.61 -22.41
CA GLN A 162 13.12 8.33 -21.60
C GLN A 162 13.10 9.04 -20.25
N ARG A 163 12.67 10.32 -20.22
CA ARG A 163 12.48 11.07 -18.97
C ARG A 163 11.46 10.38 -18.07
N MET A 164 10.32 9.96 -18.61
CA MET A 164 9.28 9.25 -17.88
C MET A 164 9.76 7.91 -17.31
N VAL A 165 10.56 7.16 -18.07
CA VAL A 165 11.22 5.92 -17.59
C VAL A 165 12.18 6.22 -16.43
N ALA A 166 13.00 7.27 -16.54
CA ALA A 166 13.91 7.64 -15.46
C ALA A 166 13.17 8.10 -14.18
N VAL A 167 12.01 8.76 -14.34
CA VAL A 167 11.17 9.16 -13.20
C VAL A 167 10.54 7.93 -12.54
N ILE A 168 9.90 7.03 -13.30
CA ILE A 168 9.26 5.85 -12.70
C ILE A 168 10.29 4.94 -12.01
N ASP A 169 11.51 4.81 -12.54
CA ASP A 169 12.58 4.03 -11.93
C ASP A 169 12.98 4.61 -10.56
N ARG A 170 13.14 5.93 -10.48
CA ARG A 170 13.42 6.63 -9.23
C ARG A 170 12.28 6.47 -8.22
N GLU A 171 11.04 6.59 -8.66
CA GLU A 171 9.87 6.44 -7.79
C GLU A 171 9.79 5.01 -7.20
N ILE A 172 10.06 3.98 -8.01
CA ILE A 172 10.11 2.59 -7.55
C ILE A 172 11.21 2.42 -6.50
N ASP A 173 12.43 2.90 -6.79
CA ASP A 173 13.56 2.82 -5.86
C ASP A 173 13.27 3.55 -4.55
N GLN A 174 12.64 4.72 -4.62
CA GLN A 174 12.25 5.49 -3.44
C GLN A 174 11.24 4.71 -2.58
N VAL A 175 10.19 4.13 -3.18
CA VAL A 175 9.21 3.33 -2.43
C VAL A 175 9.86 2.11 -1.76
N LEU A 176 10.78 1.43 -2.45
CA LEU A 176 11.50 0.29 -1.88
C LEU A 176 12.44 0.70 -0.74
N TYR A 177 13.13 1.83 -0.91
CA TYR A 177 13.99 2.41 0.13
C TYR A 177 13.18 2.81 1.36
N GLU A 178 12.09 3.59 1.20
CA GLU A 178 11.21 4.01 2.29
C GLU A 178 10.62 2.81 3.03
N THR A 179 10.20 1.76 2.30
CA THR A 179 9.68 0.53 2.89
C THR A 179 10.73 -0.17 3.75
N ARG A 180 11.98 -0.24 3.27
CA ARG A 180 13.10 -0.82 4.02
C ARG A 180 13.43 -0.03 5.27
N VAL A 181 13.62 1.29 5.14
CA VAL A 181 13.91 2.20 6.25
C VAL A 181 12.82 2.11 7.31
N ARG A 182 11.55 2.11 6.90
CA ARG A 182 10.41 1.98 7.81
C ARG A 182 10.48 0.68 8.62
N ARG A 183 10.78 -0.46 7.97
CA ARG A 183 10.92 -1.75 8.67
C ARG A 183 12.06 -1.73 9.68
N GLU A 184 13.21 -1.17 9.32
CA GLU A 184 14.38 -1.08 10.20
C GLU A 184 14.10 -0.18 11.43
N LEU A 185 13.52 1.01 11.23
CA LEU A 185 13.21 1.94 12.32
C LEU A 185 12.17 1.36 13.30
N PHE A 186 11.12 0.70 12.81
CA PHE A 186 10.10 0.13 13.68
C PHE A 186 10.55 -1.14 14.40
N ALA A 187 11.39 -1.98 13.77
CA ALA A 187 11.96 -3.15 14.42
C ALA A 187 12.79 -2.76 15.66
N ASN A 188 13.61 -1.70 15.53
CA ASN A 188 14.46 -1.20 16.61
C ASN A 188 13.65 -0.51 17.72
N THR A 189 12.61 0.24 17.37
CA THR A 189 11.79 0.98 18.34
C THR A 189 10.94 0.04 19.20
N ALA A 190 10.26 -0.93 18.59
CA ALA A 190 9.44 -1.89 19.33
C ALA A 190 10.32 -2.74 20.28
N GLY A 191 11.49 -3.19 19.82
CA GLY A 191 12.46 -3.90 20.65
C GLY A 191 12.89 -3.08 21.87
N THR A 192 13.23 -1.81 21.66
CA THR A 192 13.65 -0.90 22.75
C THR A 192 12.53 -0.66 23.76
N VAL A 193 11.29 -0.46 23.31
CA VAL A 193 10.14 -0.24 24.21
C VAL A 193 9.81 -1.51 25.01
N LEU A 194 9.85 -2.69 24.39
CA LEU A 194 9.63 -3.97 25.08
C LEU A 194 10.74 -4.27 26.08
N GLU A 195 12.00 -3.99 25.75
CA GLU A 195 13.12 -4.11 26.69
C GLU A 195 12.95 -3.18 27.89
N LEU A 196 12.52 -1.93 27.65
CA LEU A 196 12.25 -0.97 28.72
C LEU A 196 11.07 -1.42 29.60
N GLY A 197 9.99 -1.93 29.01
CA GLY A 197 8.84 -2.48 29.75
C GLY A 197 9.23 -3.68 30.62
N GLY A 198 10.00 -4.62 30.08
CA GLY A 198 10.51 -5.77 30.85
C GLY A 198 11.42 -5.37 32.03
N LYS A 199 12.19 -4.29 31.89
CA LYS A 199 12.98 -3.72 33.01
C LYS A 199 12.08 -3.12 34.10
N ILE A 200 10.98 -2.48 33.72
CA ILE A 200 9.99 -1.92 34.66
C ILE A 200 9.27 -3.05 35.41
N ASP A 201 8.80 -4.08 34.70
CA ASP A 201 8.11 -5.23 35.28
C ASP A 201 9.05 -6.05 36.19
N GLY A 202 10.33 -6.20 35.81
CA GLY A 202 11.34 -6.88 36.61
C GLY A 202 11.77 -6.13 37.88
N GLN A 203 11.62 -4.80 37.93
CA GLN A 203 11.93 -3.98 39.11
C GLN A 203 10.76 -3.89 40.11
N GLY A 204 9.51 -4.19 39.69
CA GLY A 204 8.33 -4.20 40.57
C GLY A 204 8.21 -5.43 41.49
N GLY A 205 9.11 -6.42 41.36
CA GLY A 205 8.97 -7.75 41.99
C GLY A 205 9.70 -7.97 43.33
N SER A 206 10.37 -6.98 43.91
CA SER A 206 11.14 -7.18 45.15
C SER A 206 10.94 -6.06 46.17
N VAL A 207 9.84 -6.14 46.92
CA VAL A 207 9.78 -5.61 48.30
C VAL A 207 9.58 -6.83 49.22
N PRO A 208 10.64 -7.35 49.89
CA PRO A 208 10.51 -8.39 50.89
C PRO A 208 9.67 -7.86 52.06
N GLY A 209 8.68 -8.65 52.48
CA GLY A 209 7.70 -8.25 53.48
C GLY A 209 8.31 -7.84 54.82
N GLN A 210 7.84 -6.70 55.33
CA GLN A 210 7.84 -6.41 56.76
C GLN A 210 6.38 -6.53 57.23
N ARG A 211 6.02 -7.69 57.79
CA ARG A 211 4.88 -7.79 58.70
C ARG A 211 5.45 -7.71 60.12
N PRO A 212 5.28 -6.61 60.87
CA PRO A 212 5.33 -6.68 62.31
C PRO A 212 4.07 -7.43 62.77
N ASN A 213 4.27 -8.65 63.27
CA ASN A 213 3.30 -9.32 64.14
C ASN A 213 3.14 -8.45 65.39
N ASP A 214 2.08 -7.66 65.50
CA ASP A 214 1.66 -7.16 66.80
C ASP A 214 0.90 -8.27 67.52
N ALA A 215 1.48 -8.77 68.61
CA ALA A 215 1.01 -9.91 69.38
C ALA A 215 -0.04 -9.56 70.46
N HIS A 216 -0.73 -8.43 70.34
CA HIS A 216 -1.79 -8.04 71.29
C HIS A 216 -2.97 -7.38 70.58
N PRO A 217 -4.03 -8.15 70.26
CA PRO A 217 -5.30 -7.56 69.88
C PRO A 217 -5.94 -6.98 71.14
N VAL A 218 -6.20 -5.68 71.15
CA VAL A 218 -7.04 -5.06 72.17
C VAL A 218 -8.47 -5.56 72.01
N GLU A 219 -8.87 -6.44 72.92
CA GLU A 219 -10.22 -6.99 73.07
C GLU A 219 -11.03 -6.08 74.01
N ASN A 220 -12.29 -5.84 73.64
CA ASN A 220 -13.25 -4.90 74.25
C ASN A 220 -13.25 -4.83 75.81
N GLY A 221 -13.26 -3.63 76.39
CA GLY A 221 -13.94 -3.40 77.69
C GLY A 221 -13.36 -2.39 78.68
N ALA A 222 -13.81 -1.13 78.57
CA ALA A 222 -14.31 -0.24 79.63
C ALA A 222 -13.46 0.21 80.87
N THR A 223 -13.55 1.55 81.08
CA THR A 223 -13.54 2.39 82.32
C THR A 223 -12.25 2.63 83.11
N ALA A 224 -11.90 3.91 83.29
CA ALA A 224 -12.05 4.62 84.58
C ALA A 224 -11.72 6.13 84.47
N GLN A 225 -12.71 6.94 84.89
CA GLN A 225 -12.68 8.33 85.41
C GLN A 225 -11.99 9.45 84.63
#